data_AF-A0A2D9RBU4-F1
#
_entry.id   AF-A0A2D9RBU4-F1
#
_cell.length_a   1.000
_cell.length_b   1.000
_cell.length_c   1.000
_cell.angle_alpha   90.00
_cell.angle_beta   90.00
_cell.angle_gamma   90.00
#
_symmetry.space_group_name_H-M   'P 1'
#
loop_
_entity.id
_entity.type
_entity.pdbx_description
1 polymer ?
#
loop_
_entity_poly.entity_id
_entity_poly.type
_entity_poly.pdbx_seq_one_letter_code
_entity_poly.pdbx_strand_id
1 'polypeptide(L)' 'DVPQCGYCQPGMIMAAAGLLNNTPDPSDDDIDIQVTNICRCGTFVRVREGIHLAKTKA' A
#
# COMPACT_ATOMS: atom_id res chain seq x y z
N ASP A 1 -13.41 -1.98 2.01
CA ASP A 1 -13.32 -1.05 0.89
C ASP A 1 -12.30 0.05 1.18
N VAL A 2 -11.35 0.27 0.26
CA VAL A 2 -10.18 1.15 0.41
C VAL A 2 -10.43 2.59 -0.08
N PRO A 3 -11.18 2.84 -1.18
CA PRO A 3 -11.47 4.17 -1.67
C PRO A 3 -12.37 4.97 -0.72
N GLN A 4 -12.00 6.24 -0.56
CA GLN A 4 -12.87 7.31 -0.09
C GLN A 4 -12.87 8.44 -1.14
N CYS A 5 -12.04 9.48 -0.98
CA CYS A 5 -11.95 10.56 -1.96
C CYS A 5 -11.09 10.23 -3.19
N GLY A 6 -10.31 9.15 -3.14
CA GLY A 6 -9.47 8.68 -4.24
C GLY A 6 -8.16 9.43 -4.49
N TYR A 7 -7.97 10.64 -3.94
CA TYR A 7 -6.85 11.52 -4.31
C TYR A 7 -5.46 10.90 -4.12
N CYS A 8 -5.22 10.24 -2.98
CA CYS A 8 -3.93 9.62 -2.66
C CYS A 8 -3.70 8.24 -3.31
N GLN A 9 -4.76 7.62 -3.86
CA GLN A 9 -4.72 6.23 -4.27
C GLN A 9 -3.80 5.94 -5.46
N PRO A 10 -3.75 6.77 -6.53
CA PRO A 10 -2.82 6.53 -7.62
C PRO A 10 -1.36 6.45 -7.14
N GLY A 11 -0.98 7.35 -6.24
CA GLY A 11 0.37 7.35 -5.63
C GLY A 11 0.63 6.08 -4.81
N MET A 12 -0.31 5.70 -3.95
CA MET A 12 -0.19 4.48 -3.14
C MET A 12 -0.12 3.20 -3.98
N ILE A 13 -0.89 3.11 -5.07
CA ILE A 13 -0.88 1.96 -5.99
C ILE A 13 0.50 1.83 -6.64
N MET A 14 1.07 2.92 -7.13
CA MET A 14 2.40 2.88 -7.75
C MET A 14 3.50 2.56 -6.74
N ALA A 15 3.44 3.12 -5.54
CA ALA A 15 4.39 2.80 -4.46
C ALA A 15 4.29 1.32 -4.04
N ALA A 16 3.06 0.79 -3.87
CA ALA A 16 2.83 -0.61 -3.55
C ALA A 16 3.31 -1.55 -4.66
N ALA A 17 3.05 -1.23 -5.93
CA ALA A 17 3.54 -2.01 -7.07
C ALA A 17 5.07 -2.06 -7.10
N GLY A 18 5.73 -0.92 -6.85
CA GLY A 18 7.19 -0.85 -6.74
C GLY A 18 7.75 -1.66 -5.57
N LEU A 19 7.10 -1.59 -4.40
CA LEU A 19 7.45 -2.41 -3.23
C LEU A 19 7.35 -3.90 -3.55
N LEU A 20 6.19 -4.36 -4.05
CA LEU A 20 5.94 -5.78 -4.31
C LEU A 20 6.83 -6.38 -5.40
N ASN A 21 7.31 -5.56 -6.34
CA ASN A 21 8.27 -6.00 -7.35
C ASN A 21 9.66 -6.32 -6.76
N ASN A 22 10.04 -5.65 -5.67
CA ASN A 22 11.34 -5.83 -5.01
C ASN A 22 11.25 -6.76 -3.78
N THR A 23 10.14 -6.68 -3.04
CA THR A 23 9.85 -7.41 -1.81
C THR A 23 8.47 -8.07 -1.95
N PRO A 24 8.40 -9.30 -2.50
CA PRO A 24 7.11 -9.95 -2.79
C PRO A 24 6.26 -10.31 -1.57
N ASP A 25 6.86 -10.41 -0.38
CA ASP A 25 6.19 -10.64 0.91
C ASP A 25 6.65 -9.58 1.93
N PRO A 26 6.16 -8.33 1.83
CA PRO A 26 6.65 -7.22 2.65
C PRO A 26 6.08 -7.27 4.08
N SER A 27 6.88 -6.81 5.05
CA SER A 27 6.43 -6.55 6.41
C SER A 27 5.67 -5.21 6.53
N ASP A 28 5.01 -4.98 7.66
CA ASP A 28 4.38 -3.68 7.95
C ASP A 28 5.40 -2.53 7.95
N ASP A 29 6.61 -2.77 8.45
CA ASP A 29 7.69 -1.78 8.46
C ASP A 29 8.15 -1.44 7.04
N ASP A 30 8.25 -2.43 6.15
CA ASP A 30 8.57 -2.21 4.74
C ASP A 30 7.52 -1.32 4.06
N ILE A 31 6.24 -1.58 4.35
CA ILE A 31 5.12 -0.79 3.83
C ILE A 31 5.19 0.66 4.34
N ASP A 32 5.45 0.86 5.63
CA ASP A 32 5.48 2.19 6.24
C ASP A 32 6.69 3.02 5.77
N ILE A 33 7.82 2.38 5.46
CA ILE A 33 9.01 3.03 4.90
C ILE A 33 8.80 3.39 3.41
N GLN A 34 8.16 2.52 2.63
CA GLN A 34 8.10 2.68 1.17
C GLN A 34 6.85 3.42 0.68
N VAL A 35 5.71 3.27 1.36
CA VAL A 35 4.43 3.89 0.97
C VAL A 35 4.19 5.16 1.78
N THR A 36 4.97 6.21 1.48
CA THR A 36 4.96 7.48 2.24
C THR A 36 3.86 8.46 1.82
N ASN A 37 2.87 8.00 1.04
CA ASN A 37 1.79 8.85 0.54
C ASN A 37 0.82 9.22 1.68
N ILE A 38 0.59 10.52 1.88
CA ILE A 38 -0.32 11.00 2.92
C ILE A 38 -1.78 10.71 2.54
N CYS A 39 -2.51 10.03 3.41
CA CYS A 39 -3.96 9.84 3.32
C CYS A 39 -4.70 10.76 4.28
N ARG A 40 -5.39 11.81 3.79
CA ARG A 40 -6.20 12.66 4.68
C ARG A 40 -7.55 12.05 5.06
N CYS A 41 -8.04 11.11 4.26
CA CYS A 41 -9.23 10.31 4.57
C CYS A 41 -9.02 9.30 5.70
N GLY A 42 -7.76 9.04 6.09
CA GLY A 42 -7.43 8.10 7.17
C GLY A 42 -7.61 6.62 6.82
N THR A 43 -7.56 6.24 5.53
CA THR A 43 -7.74 4.84 5.11
C THR A 43 -6.45 4.03 4.95
N PHE A 44 -5.30 4.56 5.37
CA PHE A 44 -4.01 3.90 5.17
C PHE A 44 -3.96 2.47 5.74
N VAL A 45 -4.60 2.22 6.89
CA VAL A 45 -4.71 0.87 7.46
C VAL A 45 -5.34 -0.15 6.50
N ARG A 46 -6.35 0.27 5.72
CA ARG A 46 -6.99 -0.59 4.72
C ARG A 46 -6.13 -0.75 3.46
N VAL A 47 -5.31 0.25 3.13
CA VAL A 47 -4.32 0.16 2.04
C VAL A 47 -3.27 -0.89 2.41
N ARG A 48 -2.76 -0.86 3.64
CA ARG A 48 -1.81 -1.86 4.17
C ARG A 48 -2.38 -3.28 4.08
N GLU A 49 -3.62 -3.50 4.52
CA GLU A 49 -4.32 -4.79 4.35
C GLU A 49 -4.40 -5.20 2.87
N GLY A 50 -4.66 -4.24 1.97
CA GLY A 50 -4.70 -4.48 0.53
C GLY A 50 -3.34 -4.90 -0.06
N ILE A 51 -2.23 -4.34 0.43
CA ILE A 51 -0.87 -4.73 0.03
C ILE A 51 -0.58 -6.17 0.45
N HIS A 52 -0.91 -6.52 1.71
CA HIS A 52 -0.78 -7.89 2.21
C HIS A 52 -1.62 -8.91 1.43
N LEU A 53 -2.79 -8.50 0.93
CA LEU A 53 -3.62 -9.35 0.08
C LEU A 53 -3.01 -9.54 -1.33
N ALA A 54 -2.34 -8.51 -1.85
CA ALA A 54 -1.76 -8.50 -3.20
C ALA A 54 -0.39 -9.20 -3.29
N LYS A 55 0.20 -9.59 -2.16
CA LYS A 55 1.50 -10.24 -2.11
C LYS A 55 1.52 -11.54 -2.92
N THR A 56 2.62 -11.81 -3.61
CA THR A 56 2.75 -13.05 -4.39
C THR A 56 2.85 -14.23 -3.43
N LYS A 57 1.97 -15.23 -3.55
CA LYS A 57 2.16 -16.49 -2.81
C LYS A 57 3.46 -17.12 -3.31
N ALA A 58 4.38 -17.39 -2.38
CA ALA A 58 5.53 -18.27 -2.64
C ALA A 58 5.05 -19.67 -3.07
#